data_AF-A0A435G8B2-F1
#
_entry.id   AF-A0A435G8B2-F1
#
_cell.length_a   1.000
_cell.length_b   1.000
_cell.length_c   1.000
_cell.angle_alpha   90.00
_cell.angle_beta   90.00
_cell.angle_gamma   90.00
#
_symmetry.space_group_name_H-M   'P 1'
#
loop_
_entity.id
_entity.type
_entity.pdbx_description
1 polymer ?
#
loop_
_entity_poly.entity_id
_entity_poly.type
_entity_poly.pdbx_seq_one_letter_code
_entity_poly.pdbx_strand_id
1 'polypeptide(L)'
;MRDSELTERPGKGWTPRAKGPGDHDIEKVWWAAIRLHHPKLNTTTYWDGSTLVGLDHWGYRGEKWCMRKPPADHPPLPEVYRRERERAQQEALDRVRIAAQARILAQIQASGKRQSTPDEFQV
;
A
#
# COMPACT_ATOMS: atom_id res chain seq x y z
N MET A 1 -8.07 -27.20 -6.32
CA MET A 1 -8.89 -26.39 -7.23
C MET A 1 -7.96 -25.74 -8.25
N ARG A 2 -8.13 -26.04 -9.54
CA ARG A 2 -7.35 -25.49 -10.65
C ARG A 2 -7.90 -24.12 -11.04
N ASP A 3 -7.09 -23.21 -11.56
CA ASP A 3 -7.53 -21.85 -11.96
C ASP A 3 -8.52 -21.85 -13.13
N SER A 4 -8.56 -22.92 -13.92
CA SER A 4 -9.61 -23.16 -14.92
C SER A 4 -10.96 -23.53 -14.30
N GLU A 5 -10.99 -23.90 -13.02
CA GLU A 5 -12.20 -24.25 -12.25
C GLU A 5 -12.74 -23.03 -11.49
N LEU A 6 -11.98 -21.92 -11.43
CA LEU A 6 -12.44 -20.61 -10.94
C LEU A 6 -13.06 -19.84 -12.13
N THR A 7 -14.20 -20.31 -12.62
CA THR A 7 -14.88 -19.80 -13.82
C THR A 7 -15.65 -18.50 -13.61
N GLU A 8 -15.55 -17.85 -12.46
CA GLU A 8 -16.01 -16.47 -12.29
C GLU A 8 -14.82 -15.52 -12.50
N ARG A 9 -14.35 -15.44 -13.75
CA ARG A 9 -13.66 -14.22 -14.17
C ARG A 9 -14.68 -13.09 -13.97
N PRO A 10 -14.41 -12.12 -13.11
CA PRO A 10 -15.44 -11.18 -12.77
C PRO A 10 -15.68 -10.32 -14.02
N GLY A 11 -16.91 -10.36 -14.51
CA GLY A 11 -17.27 -9.90 -15.85
C GLY A 11 -17.14 -8.40 -16.06
N LYS A 12 -17.92 -7.85 -17.00
CA LYS A 12 -17.96 -6.40 -17.27
C LYS A 12 -18.19 -5.62 -15.98
N GLY A 13 -17.27 -4.72 -15.63
CA GLY A 13 -17.34 -3.89 -14.43
C GLY A 13 -16.35 -4.26 -13.32
N TRP A 14 -15.66 -5.39 -13.45
CA TRP A 14 -14.61 -5.80 -12.52
C TRP A 14 -13.24 -5.71 -13.17
N THR A 15 -12.30 -5.10 -12.46
CA THR A 15 -10.95 -4.88 -12.97
C THR A 15 -9.97 -5.69 -12.11
N PRO A 16 -9.25 -6.67 -12.68
CA PRO A 16 -8.13 -7.31 -12.01
C PRO A 16 -7.03 -6.27 -11.82
N ARG A 17 -6.43 -6.19 -10.63
CA ARG A 17 -5.33 -5.26 -10.39
C ARG A 17 -3.98 -5.87 -10.76
N ALA A 18 -3.10 -5.02 -11.30
CA ALA A 18 -1.84 -5.44 -11.87
C ALA A 18 -0.75 -5.76 -10.83
N LYS A 19 -0.78 -5.19 -9.61
CA LYS A 19 0.23 -5.38 -8.55
C LYS A 19 -0.29 -5.09 -7.13
N GLY A 20 0.18 -5.87 -6.15
CA GLY A 20 0.19 -5.57 -4.71
C GLY A 20 -1.04 -6.04 -3.90
N PRO A 21 -0.95 -6.02 -2.55
CA PRO A 21 -2.06 -6.35 -1.66
C PRO A 21 -3.21 -5.35 -1.81
N GLY A 22 -4.39 -5.86 -2.17
CA GLY A 22 -5.57 -5.07 -2.55
C GLY A 22 -6.18 -4.23 -1.43
N ASP A 23 -5.91 -4.57 -0.16
CA ASP A 23 -6.47 -3.92 1.02
C ASP A 23 -6.27 -2.38 1.01
N HIS A 24 -5.07 -1.89 0.66
CA HIS A 24 -4.79 -0.44 0.65
C HIS A 24 -5.51 0.33 -0.45
N ASP A 25 -5.91 -0.36 -1.52
CA ASP A 25 -6.54 0.26 -2.67
C ASP A 25 -8.07 0.21 -2.59
N ILE A 26 -8.64 -0.86 -2.03
CA ILE A 26 -10.07 -0.91 -1.76
C ILE A 26 -10.49 0.09 -0.71
N GLU A 27 -9.68 0.30 0.33
CA GLU A 27 -9.91 1.35 1.33
C GLU A 27 -9.90 2.78 0.75
N LYS A 28 -9.24 3.00 -0.41
CA LYS A 28 -9.26 4.30 -1.11
C LYS A 28 -10.50 4.50 -1.95
N VAL A 29 -10.99 3.43 -2.56
CA VAL A 29 -12.07 3.48 -3.56
C VAL A 29 -13.42 3.18 -2.94
N TRP A 30 -13.49 2.15 -2.10
CA TRP A 30 -14.65 1.70 -1.35
C TRP A 30 -14.37 1.80 0.15
N TRP A 31 -14.16 3.02 0.61
CA TRP A 31 -13.75 3.31 1.99
C TRP A 31 -14.75 2.84 3.06
N ALA A 32 -16.02 2.66 2.68
CA ALA A 32 -17.07 2.14 3.56
C ALA A 32 -17.20 0.61 3.51
N ALA A 33 -16.44 -0.08 2.65
CA ALA A 33 -16.64 -1.50 2.45
C ALA A 33 -16.18 -2.33 3.65
N ILE A 34 -17.05 -3.25 4.06
CA ILE A 34 -16.78 -4.19 5.14
C ILE A 34 -16.04 -5.39 4.56
N ARG A 35 -14.92 -5.72 5.20
CA ARG A 35 -14.07 -6.86 4.85
C ARG A 35 -14.52 -8.12 5.58
N LEU A 36 -14.78 -9.19 4.85
CA LEU A 36 -15.11 -10.50 5.39
C LEU A 36 -14.13 -11.56 4.86
N HIS A 37 -13.38 -12.18 5.76
CA HIS A 37 -12.45 -13.24 5.41
C HIS A 37 -13.10 -14.62 5.56
N HIS A 38 -12.85 -15.50 4.59
CA HIS A 38 -13.37 -16.86 4.51
C HIS A 38 -12.21 -17.85 4.58
N PRO A 39 -11.79 -18.29 5.78
CA PRO A 39 -10.55 -19.06 5.97
C PRO A 39 -10.53 -20.37 5.17
N LYS A 40 -11.67 -21.06 5.07
CA LYS A 40 -11.78 -22.34 4.35
C LYS A 40 -11.56 -22.21 2.85
N LEU A 41 -11.89 -21.06 2.28
CA LEU A 41 -11.73 -20.76 0.86
C LEU A 41 -10.45 -19.96 0.61
N ASN A 42 -9.80 -19.48 1.66
CA ASN A 42 -8.67 -18.56 1.62
C ASN A 42 -8.98 -17.33 0.73
N THR A 43 -10.19 -16.78 0.89
CA THR A 43 -10.65 -15.60 0.15
C THR A 43 -11.12 -14.51 1.10
N THR A 44 -11.01 -13.27 0.67
CA THR A 44 -11.57 -12.11 1.37
C THR A 44 -12.52 -11.38 0.44
N THR A 45 -13.73 -11.12 0.91
CA THR A 45 -14.75 -10.34 0.19
C THR A 45 -14.95 -8.96 0.81
N TYR A 46 -15.28 -7.98 -0.03
CA TYR A 46 -15.55 -6.61 0.39
C TYR A 46 -16.95 -6.19 -0.03
N TRP A 47 -17.69 -5.62 0.91
CA TRP A 47 -19.11 -5.30 0.75
C TRP A 47 -19.40 -3.85 1.09
N ASP A 48 -20.02 -3.09 0.20
CA ASP A 48 -20.43 -1.69 0.44
C ASP A 48 -21.66 -1.54 1.34
N GLY A 49 -22.11 -2.63 1.97
CA GLY A 49 -23.34 -2.73 2.75
C GLY A 49 -24.48 -3.45 2.03
N SER A 50 -24.42 -3.56 0.70
CA SER A 50 -25.45 -4.25 -0.10
C SER A 50 -24.87 -5.18 -1.15
N THR A 51 -23.69 -4.85 -1.66
CA THR A 51 -23.16 -5.39 -2.90
C THR A 51 -21.70 -5.76 -2.75
N LEU A 52 -21.29 -6.87 -3.37
CA LEU A 52 -19.90 -7.27 -3.45
C LEU A 52 -19.14 -6.30 -4.38
N VAL A 53 -18.12 -5.65 -3.85
CA VAL A 53 -17.32 -4.62 -4.54
C VAL A 53 -15.85 -4.99 -4.71
N GLY A 54 -15.37 -5.99 -3.97
CA GLY A 54 -14.01 -6.49 -4.07
C GLY A 54 -13.89 -7.95 -3.67
N LEU A 55 -12.90 -8.63 -4.25
CA LEU A 55 -12.59 -10.02 -3.95
C LEU A 55 -11.08 -10.24 -4.04
N ASP A 56 -10.50 -10.73 -2.95
CA ASP A 56 -9.12 -11.17 -2.84
C ASP A 56 -9.05 -12.68 -2.71
N HIS A 57 -8.26 -13.33 -3.57
CA HIS A 57 -7.88 -14.73 -3.41
C HIS A 57 -6.45 -14.82 -2.89
N TRP A 58 -6.29 -15.49 -1.75
CA TRP A 58 -5.02 -15.73 -1.11
C TRP A 58 -4.49 -17.11 -1.52
N GLY A 59 -3.20 -17.24 -1.83
CA GLY A 59 -2.54 -18.53 -2.10
C GLY A 59 -2.04 -18.74 -3.53
N TYR A 60 -2.28 -19.95 -4.09
CA TYR A 60 -1.47 -20.65 -5.11
C TYR A 60 -1.14 -19.90 -6.43
N ARG A 61 -1.69 -18.71 -6.68
CA ARG A 61 -1.36 -17.89 -7.86
C ARG A 61 -0.91 -16.46 -7.53
N GLY A 62 -0.45 -16.25 -6.30
CA GLY A 62 -0.26 -14.91 -5.74
C GLY A 62 -1.60 -14.28 -5.36
N GLU A 63 -1.56 -13.22 -4.56
CA GLU A 63 -2.73 -12.41 -4.26
C GLU A 63 -3.34 -11.90 -5.56
N LYS A 64 -4.50 -12.49 -5.94
CA LYS A 64 -5.26 -12.06 -7.10
C LYS A 64 -6.45 -11.26 -6.62
N TRP A 65 -6.36 -9.95 -6.82
CA TRP A 65 -7.38 -9.00 -6.43
C TRP A 65 -8.22 -8.54 -7.64
N CYS A 66 -9.53 -8.51 -7.47
CA CYS A 66 -10.47 -7.87 -8.40
C CYS A 66 -11.38 -6.91 -7.65
N MET A 67 -11.66 -5.76 -8.26
CA MET A 67 -12.54 -4.72 -7.68
C MET A 67 -13.46 -4.12 -8.73
N ARG A 68 -14.65 -3.73 -8.29
CA ARG A 68 -15.59 -2.95 -9.09
C ARG A 68 -15.21 -1.48 -9.12
N LYS A 69 -15.43 -0.85 -10.27
CA LYS A 69 -15.43 0.62 -10.32
C LYS A 69 -16.62 1.14 -9.50
N PRO A 70 -16.41 2.13 -8.62
CA PRO A 70 -17.51 2.79 -7.95
C PRO A 70 -18.42 3.46 -8.98
N PRO A 71 -19.74 3.49 -8.73
CA PRO A 71 -20.65 4.27 -9.55
C PRO A 71 -20.36 5.77 -9.39
N ALA A 72 -20.86 6.58 -10.32
CA ALA A 72 -20.54 8.01 -10.38
C ALA A 72 -21.04 8.80 -9.16
N ASP A 73 -22.05 8.29 -8.46
CA ASP A 73 -22.66 8.83 -7.25
C ASP A 73 -22.02 8.32 -5.95
N HIS A 74 -20.95 7.52 -6.03
CA HIS A 74 -20.27 7.04 -4.83
C HIS A 74 -19.75 8.21 -3.99
N PRO A 75 -20.10 8.29 -2.69
CA PRO A 75 -19.70 9.40 -1.85
C PRO A 75 -18.17 9.50 -1.72
N PRO A 76 -17.62 10.71 -1.70
CA PRO A 76 -16.19 10.89 -1.50
C PRO A 76 -15.77 10.39 -0.12
N LEU A 77 -14.50 10.04 0.03
CA LEU A 77 -13.91 9.71 1.33
C LEU A 77 -14.21 10.84 2.33
N PRO A 78 -14.80 10.54 3.50
CA PRO A 78 -15.08 11.53 4.52
C PRO A 78 -13.82 12.29 4.94
N GLU A 79 -13.99 13.59 5.18
CA GLU A 79 -12.90 14.52 5.44
C GLU A 79 -12.01 14.09 6.62
N VAL A 80 -12.60 13.50 7.66
CA VAL A 80 -11.89 13.00 8.84
C VAL A 80 -10.85 11.94 8.44
N TYR A 81 -11.27 10.94 7.67
CA TYR A 81 -10.38 9.88 7.20
C TYR A 81 -9.37 10.39 6.17
N ARG A 82 -9.72 11.41 5.37
CA ARG A 82 -8.76 12.05 4.46
C ARG A 82 -7.61 12.68 5.23
N ARG A 83 -7.90 13.45 6.27
CA ARG A 83 -6.89 14.11 7.13
C ARG A 83 -6.02 13.12 7.88
N GLU A 84 -6.60 12.05 8.41
CA GLU A 84 -5.83 10.99 9.08
C GLU A 84 -4.85 10.31 8.13
N ARG A 85 -5.27 10.05 6.88
CA ARG A 85 -4.40 9.47 5.85
C ARG A 85 -3.30 10.43 5.42
N GLU A 86 -3.61 11.71 5.25
CA GLU A 86 -2.61 12.75 4.97
C GLU A 86 -1.58 12.85 6.09
N ARG A 87 -2.01 12.79 7.36
CA ARG A 87 -1.11 12.77 8.51
C ARG A 87 -0.20 11.54 8.49
N ALA A 88 -0.76 10.35 8.28
CA ALA A 88 0.02 9.12 8.22
C ALA A 88 1.05 9.13 7.08
N GLN A 89 0.68 9.71 5.93
CA GLN A 89 1.59 9.87 4.80
C GLN A 89 2.71 10.87 5.12
N GLN A 90 2.39 11.99 5.76
CA GLN A 90 3.40 12.96 6.18
C GLN A 90 4.36 12.38 7.21
N GLU A 91 3.86 11.66 8.22
CA GLU A 91 4.69 10.97 9.21
C GLU A 91 5.62 9.92 8.58
N ALA A 92 5.18 9.23 7.53
CA ALA A 92 6.02 8.29 6.79
C ALA A 92 7.14 9.00 6.01
N LEU A 93 6.81 10.12 5.34
CA LEU A 93 7.81 10.95 4.65
C LEU A 93 8.81 11.55 5.63
N ASP A 94 8.35 12.01 6.78
CA ASP A 94 9.20 12.59 7.82
C ASP A 94 10.15 11.54 8.39
N ARG A 95 9.69 10.31 8.62
CA ARG A 95 10.57 9.19 9.02
C ARG A 95 11.68 8.95 8.00
N VAL A 96 11.35 8.93 6.70
CA VAL A 96 12.35 8.76 5.63
C VAL A 96 13.32 9.93 5.61
N ARG A 97 12.83 11.16 5.77
CA ARG A 97 13.65 12.38 5.79
C ARG A 97 14.62 12.40 6.96
N ILE A 98 14.15 12.10 8.17
CA ILE A 98 14.98 12.02 9.39
C ILE A 98 16.05 10.93 9.22
N ALA A 99 15.68 9.75 8.72
CA ALA A 99 16.63 8.68 8.46
C ALA A 99 17.70 9.08 7.43
N ALA A 100 17.32 9.82 6.39
CA ALA A 100 18.27 10.34 5.40
C ALA A 100 19.22 11.39 6.02
N GLN A 101 18.70 12.33 6.81
CA GLN A 101 19.51 13.32 7.53
C GLN A 101 20.49 12.68 8.49
N ALA A 102 20.07 11.65 9.25
CA ALA A 102 20.93 10.91 10.16
C ALA A 102 22.09 10.21 9.42
N ARG A 103 21.83 9.62 8.24
CA ARG A 103 22.88 9.00 7.40
C ARG A 103 23.91 10.03 6.91
N ILE A 104 23.45 11.20 6.47
CA ILE A 104 24.32 12.28 6.01
C ILE A 104 25.19 12.78 7.18
N LEU A 105 24.60 13.00 8.35
CA LEU A 105 25.33 13.44 9.54
C LEU A 105 26.40 12.42 9.97
N ALA A 106 26.06 11.13 9.96
CA ALA A 106 27.01 10.06 10.26
C ALA A 106 28.17 10.01 9.26
N GLN A 107 27.92 10.25 7.97
CA GLN A 107 28.97 10.36 6.96
C GLN A 107 29.89 11.56 7.20
N ILE A 108 29.34 12.72 7.54
CA ILE A 108 30.11 13.93 7.85
C ILE A 108 31.02 13.71 9.07
N GLN A 109 30.50 13.09 10.13
CA GLN A 109 31.29 12.73 11.31
C GLN A 109 32.40 11.73 11.00
N ALA A 110 32.13 10.75 10.11
CA ALA A 110 33.14 9.79 9.65
C ALA A 110 34.21 10.45 8.76
N SER A 111 33.85 11.41 7.92
CA SER A 111 34.80 12.14 7.06
C SER A 111 35.61 13.21 7.81
N GLY A 112 35.06 13.77 8.89
CA GLY A 112 35.72 14.79 9.72
C GLY A 112 37.00 14.32 10.44
N LYS A 113 37.26 13.01 10.52
CA LYS A 113 38.52 12.46 11.06
C LYS A 113 39.68 12.37 10.04
N ARG A 114 39.49 12.80 8.79
CA ARG A 114 40.53 12.74 7.73
C ARG A 114 41.06 14.12 7.27
N GLN A 115 41.05 15.11 8.15
CA GLN A 115 41.87 16.31 7.98
C GLN A 115 42.91 16.36 9.12
N SER A 116 43.77 15.34 9.18
CA SER A 116 45.09 15.52 9.80
C SER A 116 45.95 16.31 8.81
N THR A 117 46.43 17.44 9.29
CA THR A 117 47.41 18.35 8.68
C THR A 117 48.43 17.66 7.78
N PRO A 118 48.70 18.18 6.56
CA PRO A 118 49.97 17.87 5.90
C PRO A 118 51.05 18.54 6.75
N ASP A 119 51.73 17.74 7.58
CA ASP A 119 52.87 18.21 8.35
C ASP A 119 53.95 18.75 7.42
N GLU A 120 54.51 19.83 7.89
CA GLU A 120 55.46 20.71 7.25
C GLU A 120 56.80 19.99 6.95
N PHE A 121 57.38 20.36 5.81
CA PHE A 121 58.81 20.38 5.48
C PHE A 121 59.80 19.70 6.44
N GLN A 122 60.55 18.71 5.93
CA GLN A 122 61.94 18.52 6.33
C GLN A 122 62.84 18.54 5.08
N VAL A 123 63.75 19.51 5.09
CA VAL A 123 64.90 19.71 4.19
C VAL A 123 66.10 18.98 4.78
#